data_AF-A0A124G422-F1
#
_entry.id   AF-A0A124G422-F1
#
_cell.length_a   1.000
_cell.length_b   1.000
_cell.length_c   1.000
_cell.angle_alpha   90.00
_cell.angle_beta   90.00
_cell.angle_gamma   90.00
#
_symmetry.space_group_name_H-M   'P 1'
#
loop_
_entity.id
_entity.type
_entity.pdbx_description
1 polymer ?
#
loop_
_entity_poly.entity_id
_entity_poly.type
_entity_poly.pdbx_seq_one_letter_code
_entity_poly.pdbx_strand_id
1 'polypeptide(L)'
;MVSPAFEKVSSKENIHTGRIVPIYSETKGITSKWIRYVLKSIIDKIKNKIPETLPEEIIKNYNLLPLPKAIEKIHFPDSNKDIIQAQRRFVFEQLFLISLLNMKKREELRKEIAPVIPINLPIIKKFINSLPFELTPAQKKCSWQIIKDMERNFPMNRLLQGDVGSGKTVVEKQIFIILRN
;
A
#
# COMPACT_ATOMS: atom_id res chain seq x y z
N MET A 1 12.06 -38.31 18.47
CA MET A 1 12.62 -37.14 17.76
C MET A 1 13.17 -37.61 16.42
N VAL A 2 12.52 -37.27 15.32
CA VAL A 2 12.96 -37.69 13.98
C VAL A 2 13.81 -36.56 13.40
N SER A 3 15.13 -36.78 13.30
CA SER A 3 16.15 -35.88 12.73
C SER A 3 16.40 -34.53 13.44
N PRO A 4 17.23 -34.48 14.50
CA PRO A 4 17.63 -33.22 15.12
C PRO A 4 18.50 -32.37 14.18
N ALA A 5 18.24 -31.06 14.12
CA ALA A 5 19.12 -30.12 13.45
C ALA A 5 20.36 -29.84 14.31
N PHE A 6 21.56 -29.99 13.73
CA PHE A 6 22.83 -29.75 14.42
C PHE A 6 23.76 -28.85 13.59
N GLU A 7 24.64 -28.14 14.29
CA GLU A 7 25.70 -27.30 13.74
C GLU A 7 26.95 -27.51 14.60
N LYS A 8 28.13 -27.62 13.96
CA LYS A 8 29.39 -27.80 14.69
C LYS A 8 29.75 -26.47 15.33
N VAL A 9 29.90 -26.48 16.66
CA VAL A 9 30.37 -25.31 17.40
C VAL A 9 31.76 -24.94 16.87
N SER A 10 31.86 -23.75 16.30
CA SER A 10 33.11 -23.18 15.76
C SER A 10 33.30 -21.77 16.30
N SER A 11 34.43 -21.13 16.03
CA SER A 11 34.67 -19.72 16.38
C SER A 11 33.81 -18.72 15.59
N LYS A 12 33.01 -19.18 14.61
CA LYS A 12 32.05 -18.36 13.86
C LYS A 12 30.66 -18.39 14.51
N GLU A 13 29.89 -17.32 14.32
CA GLU A 13 28.49 -17.23 14.78
C GLU A 13 27.65 -18.40 14.27
N ASN A 14 26.80 -18.95 15.15
CA ASN A 14 25.83 -19.99 14.77
C ASN A 14 24.74 -19.40 13.87
N ILE A 15 24.50 -20.03 12.71
CA ILE A 15 23.53 -19.56 11.70
C ILE A 15 22.25 -20.41 11.74
N HIS A 16 22.36 -21.65 12.20
CA HIS A 16 21.31 -22.65 12.05
C HIS A 16 20.71 -23.13 13.39
N THR A 17 21.37 -22.86 14.51
CA THR A 17 20.93 -23.28 15.85
C THR A 17 21.24 -22.21 16.90
N GLY A 18 20.65 -22.33 18.10
CA GLY A 18 20.96 -21.46 19.24
C GLY A 18 20.50 -19.99 19.11
N ARG A 19 19.63 -19.70 18.15
CA ARG A 19 19.06 -18.37 17.88
C ARG A 19 17.64 -18.48 17.35
N ILE A 20 16.99 -17.35 17.10
CA ILE A 20 15.77 -17.33 16.28
C ILE A 20 16.17 -17.64 14.83
N VAL A 21 15.67 -18.76 14.30
CA VAL A 21 16.07 -19.27 12.98
C VAL A 21 14.96 -18.98 11.97
N PRO A 22 15.24 -18.24 10.88
CA PRO A 22 14.23 -17.99 9.85
C PRO A 22 13.93 -19.28 9.07
N ILE A 23 12.67 -19.45 8.70
CA ILE A 23 12.18 -20.53 7.85
C ILE A 23 11.80 -19.92 6.51
N TYR A 24 12.26 -20.54 5.43
CA TYR A 24 11.99 -20.11 4.06
C TYR A 24 11.16 -21.16 3.33
N SER A 25 10.44 -20.73 2.29
CA SER A 25 9.76 -21.66 1.39
C SER A 25 10.80 -22.53 0.67
N GLU A 26 10.68 -23.84 0.84
CA GLU A 26 11.63 -24.82 0.29
C GLU A 26 11.10 -25.38 -1.05
N THR A 27 12.02 -25.69 -1.96
CA THR A 27 11.73 -26.38 -3.23
C THR A 27 12.73 -27.51 -3.42
N LYS A 28 12.50 -28.43 -4.37
CA LYS A 28 13.37 -29.59 -4.57
C LYS A 28 14.83 -29.16 -4.78
N GLY A 29 15.70 -29.53 -3.85
CA GLY A 29 17.13 -29.17 -3.87
C GLY A 29 17.49 -27.85 -3.16
N ILE A 30 16.51 -27.09 -2.66
CA ILE A 30 16.71 -25.81 -1.96
C ILE A 30 16.08 -25.91 -0.57
N THR A 31 16.94 -25.98 0.46
CA THR A 31 16.53 -26.04 1.87
C THR A 31 16.69 -24.69 2.56
N SER A 32 15.94 -24.45 3.63
CA SER A 32 16.11 -23.24 4.44
C SER A 32 17.52 -23.11 5.00
N LYS A 33 18.19 -24.24 5.30
CA LYS A 33 19.59 -24.27 5.74
C LYS A 33 20.52 -23.71 4.68
N TRP A 34 20.36 -24.16 3.43
CA TRP A 34 21.13 -23.65 2.30
C TRP A 34 20.85 -22.16 2.04
N ILE A 35 19.57 -21.75 2.05
CA ILE A 35 19.18 -20.35 1.88
C ILE A 35 19.84 -19.46 2.95
N ARG A 36 19.77 -19.85 4.23
CA ARG A 36 20.42 -19.11 5.33
C ARG A 36 21.93 -18.95 5.10
N TYR A 37 22.61 -20.02 4.69
CA TYR A 37 24.05 -20.00 4.45
C TYR A 37 24.43 -19.01 3.34
N VAL A 38 23.69 -19.04 2.23
CA VAL A 38 23.89 -18.14 1.09
C VAL A 38 23.56 -16.70 1.49
N LEU A 39 22.41 -16.46 2.13
CA LEU A 39 21.98 -15.13 2.55
C LEU A 39 22.94 -14.47 3.52
N LYS A 40 23.46 -15.19 4.53
CA LYS A 40 24.44 -14.64 5.48
C LYS A 40 25.67 -14.11 4.74
N SER A 41 26.20 -14.93 3.82
CA SER A 41 27.35 -14.57 2.99
C SER A 41 27.10 -13.37 2.08
N ILE A 42 25.89 -13.25 1.53
CA ILE A 42 25.50 -12.10 0.69
C ILE A 42 25.37 -10.84 1.55
N ILE A 43 24.57 -10.90 2.61
CA ILE A 43 24.29 -9.76 3.50
C ILE A 43 25.58 -9.19 4.08
N ASP A 44 26.50 -10.04 4.54
CA ASP A 44 27.79 -9.57 5.07
C ASP A 44 28.64 -8.82 4.04
N LYS A 45 28.53 -9.16 2.75
CA LYS A 45 29.24 -8.47 1.66
C LYS A 45 28.58 -7.16 1.23
N ILE A 46 27.25 -7.07 1.34
CA ILE A 46 26.50 -5.93 0.78
C ILE A 46 25.99 -4.95 1.85
N LYS A 47 25.99 -5.29 3.14
CA LYS A 47 25.40 -4.45 4.20
C LYS A 47 25.91 -3.00 4.22
N ASN A 48 27.18 -2.78 3.90
CA ASN A 48 27.78 -1.44 3.85
C ASN A 48 27.64 -0.74 2.49
N LYS A 49 26.98 -1.37 1.52
CA LYS A 49 26.82 -0.89 0.13
C LYS A 49 25.37 -0.64 -0.26
N ILE A 50 24.42 -0.95 0.63
CA ILE A 50 23.00 -0.74 0.36
C ILE A 50 22.67 0.73 0.64
N PRO A 51 22.31 1.51 -0.40
CA PRO A 51 21.92 2.89 -0.21
C PRO A 51 20.56 2.94 0.51
N GLU A 52 20.37 4.00 1.28
CA GLU A 52 19.11 4.22 1.97
C GLU A 52 18.02 4.67 0.98
N THR A 53 16.79 4.20 1.18
CA THR A 53 15.65 4.47 0.31
C THR A 53 14.72 5.55 0.86
N LEU A 54 14.76 5.78 2.17
CA LEU A 54 13.97 6.81 2.84
C LEU A 54 14.86 8.02 3.21
N PRO A 55 14.36 9.25 3.11
CA PRO A 55 15.05 10.42 3.65
C PRO A 55 15.37 10.26 5.13
N GLU A 56 16.52 10.79 5.56
CA GLU A 56 16.96 10.70 6.96
C GLU A 56 15.92 11.23 7.96
N GLU A 57 15.22 12.30 7.58
CA GLU A 57 14.18 12.90 8.40
C GLU A 57 13.04 11.91 8.69
N ILE A 58 12.61 11.13 7.70
CA ILE A 58 11.56 10.12 7.86
C ILE A 58 12.05 9.01 8.80
N ILE A 59 13.29 8.56 8.63
CA ILE A 59 13.88 7.52 9.48
C ILE A 59 13.92 7.97 10.94
N LYS A 60 14.36 9.22 11.19
CA LYS A 60 14.44 9.81 12.53
C LYS A 60 13.05 10.02 13.14
N ASN A 61 12.13 10.65 12.40
CA ASN A 61 10.79 11.00 12.92
C ASN A 61 9.95 9.76 13.27
N TYR A 62 10.08 8.68 12.50
CA TYR A 62 9.33 7.44 12.74
C TYR A 62 10.11 6.39 13.52
N ASN A 63 11.35 6.69 13.94
CA ASN A 63 12.27 5.79 14.64
C ASN A 63 12.37 4.43 13.93
N LEU A 64 12.73 4.48 12.64
CA LEU A 64 12.83 3.30 11.79
C LEU A 64 14.28 2.79 11.74
N LEU A 65 14.46 1.48 11.54
CA LEU A 65 15.79 0.92 11.32
C LEU A 65 16.37 1.41 9.99
N PRO A 66 17.68 1.75 9.93
CA PRO A 66 18.38 1.92 8.66
C PRO A 66 18.23 0.68 7.79
N LEU A 67 18.11 0.84 6.48
CA LEU A 67 17.81 -0.25 5.55
C LEU A 67 18.77 -1.45 5.68
N PRO A 68 20.10 -1.27 5.75
CA PRO A 68 21.02 -2.40 5.95
C PRO A 68 20.72 -3.22 7.21
N LYS A 69 20.38 -2.55 8.31
CA LYS A 69 20.04 -3.20 9.58
C LYS A 69 18.69 -3.89 9.50
N ALA A 70 17.70 -3.29 8.84
CA ALA A 70 16.39 -3.91 8.66
C ALA A 70 16.49 -5.22 7.85
N ILE A 71 17.30 -5.24 6.78
CA ILE A 71 17.59 -6.44 5.99
C ILE A 71 18.30 -7.49 6.84
N GLU A 72 19.31 -7.10 7.62
CA GLU A 72 19.98 -8.05 8.51
C GLU A 72 19.01 -8.64 9.54
N LYS A 73 18.20 -7.81 10.19
CA LYS A 73 17.31 -8.23 11.29
C LYS A 73 16.08 -9.01 10.84
N ILE A 74 15.59 -8.82 9.61
CA ILE A 74 14.49 -9.65 9.10
C ILE A 74 14.94 -11.08 8.80
N HIS A 75 16.21 -11.26 8.41
CA HIS A 75 16.78 -12.58 8.10
C HIS A 75 17.49 -13.21 9.30
N PHE A 76 18.21 -12.43 10.11
CA PHE A 76 19.03 -12.89 11.23
C PHE A 76 18.74 -12.06 12.50
N PRO A 77 17.53 -12.13 13.06
CA PRO A 77 17.20 -11.43 14.30
C PRO A 77 17.95 -12.01 15.50
N ASP A 78 18.24 -11.16 16.48
CA ASP A 78 18.74 -11.59 17.79
C ASP A 78 17.62 -11.63 18.83
N SER A 79 16.51 -10.92 18.56
CA SER A 79 15.34 -10.86 19.44
C SER A 79 14.05 -10.69 18.65
N ASN A 80 12.90 -11.00 19.28
CA ASN A 80 11.59 -10.70 18.71
C ASN A 80 11.39 -9.19 18.48
N LYS A 81 12.03 -8.32 19.28
CA LYS A 81 11.97 -6.87 19.08
C LYS A 81 12.62 -6.46 17.76
N ASP A 82 13.69 -7.13 17.36
CA ASP A 82 14.38 -6.87 16.08
C ASP A 82 13.46 -7.19 14.89
N ILE A 83 12.74 -8.31 14.97
CA ILE A 83 11.78 -8.74 13.95
C ILE A 83 10.70 -7.68 13.77
N ILE A 84 10.09 -7.24 14.88
CA ILE A 84 9.01 -6.25 14.86
C ILE A 84 9.49 -4.94 14.26
N GLN A 85 10.70 -4.48 14.63
CA GLN A 85 11.26 -3.24 14.09
C GLN A 85 11.61 -3.34 12.61
N ALA A 86 12.18 -4.46 12.16
CA ALA A 86 12.49 -4.70 10.76
C ALA A 86 11.22 -4.77 9.91
N GLN A 87 10.21 -5.52 10.36
CA GLN A 87 8.90 -5.59 9.71
C GLN A 87 8.24 -4.21 9.65
N ARG A 88 8.25 -3.45 10.75
CA ARG A 88 7.71 -2.08 10.79
C ARG A 88 8.39 -1.18 9.75
N ARG A 89 9.72 -1.24 9.62
CA ARG A 89 10.48 -0.48 8.62
C ARG A 89 10.04 -0.82 7.19
N PHE A 90 9.90 -2.11 6.84
CA PHE A 90 9.53 -2.52 5.48
C PHE A 90 8.06 -2.25 5.16
N VAL A 91 7.15 -2.50 6.11
CA VAL A 91 5.72 -2.17 5.94
C VAL A 91 5.55 -0.67 5.77
N PHE A 92 6.24 0.14 6.57
CA PHE A 92 6.22 1.59 6.42
C PHE A 92 6.70 2.02 5.04
N GLU A 93 7.85 1.51 4.60
CA GLU A 93 8.42 1.84 3.29
C GLU A 93 7.48 1.50 2.15
N GLN A 94 6.89 0.31 2.17
CA GLN A 94 5.97 -0.13 1.14
C GLN A 94 4.75 0.80 1.07
N LEU A 95 4.16 1.13 2.21
CA LEU A 95 3.02 2.05 2.28
C LEU A 95 3.42 3.47 1.84
N PHE A 96 4.62 3.92 2.21
CA PHE A 96 5.17 5.21 1.81
C PHE A 96 5.34 5.29 0.29
N LEU A 97 5.96 4.29 -0.33
CA LEU A 97 6.16 4.22 -1.77
C LEU A 97 4.83 4.15 -2.53
N ILE A 98 3.87 3.34 -2.06
CA ILE A 98 2.53 3.28 -2.64
C ILE A 98 1.84 4.65 -2.56
N SER A 99 1.94 5.33 -1.41
CA SER A 99 1.35 6.66 -1.21
C SER A 99 1.98 7.70 -2.11
N LEU A 100 3.32 7.69 -2.23
CA LEU A 100 4.07 8.59 -3.11
C LEU A 100 3.70 8.38 -4.59
N LEU A 101 3.61 7.13 -5.04
CA LEU A 101 3.17 6.79 -6.39
C LEU A 101 1.73 7.27 -6.66
N ASN A 102 0.82 7.09 -5.70
CA ASN A 102 -0.56 7.56 -5.82
C ASN A 102 -0.63 9.10 -5.87
N MET A 103 0.18 9.80 -5.08
CA MET A 103 0.27 11.26 -5.13
C MET A 103 0.80 11.73 -6.48
N LYS A 104 1.87 11.12 -6.99
CA LYS A 104 2.44 11.43 -8.30
C LYS A 104 1.41 11.23 -9.42
N LYS A 105 0.71 10.09 -9.43
CA LYS A 105 -0.37 9.83 -10.41
C LYS A 105 -1.52 10.84 -10.30
N ARG A 106 -1.90 11.26 -9.09
CA ARG A 106 -2.92 12.29 -8.88
C ARG A 106 -2.47 13.64 -9.42
N GLU A 107 -1.20 13.98 -9.26
CA GLU A 107 -0.63 15.22 -9.80
C GLU A 107 -0.57 15.18 -11.34
N GLU A 108 -0.14 14.06 -11.91
CA GLU A 108 -0.14 13.83 -13.36
C GLU A 108 -1.55 13.98 -13.94
N LEU A 109 -2.56 13.34 -13.33
CA LEU A 109 -3.95 13.47 -13.76
C LEU A 109 -4.46 14.92 -13.67
N ARG A 110 -4.04 15.69 -12.66
CA ARG A 110 -4.43 17.11 -12.53
C ARG A 110 -3.84 18.01 -13.61
N LYS A 111 -2.78 17.57 -14.29
CA LYS A 111 -2.18 18.30 -15.42
C LYS A 111 -2.91 18.03 -16.73
N GLU A 112 -3.71 16.96 -16.79
CA GLU A 112 -4.56 16.68 -17.95
C GLU A 112 -5.74 17.66 -18.00
N ILE A 113 -6.08 18.09 -19.21
CA ILE A 113 -7.23 18.96 -19.44
C ILE A 113 -8.45 18.09 -19.70
N ALA A 114 -9.52 18.31 -18.95
CA ALA A 114 -10.81 17.66 -19.17
C ALA A 114 -11.89 18.69 -19.55
N PRO A 115 -12.90 18.30 -20.36
CA PRO A 115 -14.08 19.13 -20.57
C PRO A 115 -14.77 19.46 -19.26
N VAL A 116 -15.05 20.75 -19.04
CA VAL A 116 -15.83 21.21 -17.88
C VAL A 116 -17.31 20.93 -18.14
N ILE A 117 -17.97 20.30 -17.18
CA ILE A 117 -19.40 20.00 -17.26
C ILE A 117 -20.13 20.90 -16.25
N PRO A 118 -20.73 22.01 -16.70
CA PRO A 118 -21.33 22.98 -15.80
C PRO A 118 -22.57 22.41 -15.11
N ILE A 119 -22.80 22.83 -13.88
CA ILE A 119 -24.01 22.42 -13.14
C ILE A 119 -25.27 22.96 -13.81
N ASN A 120 -26.15 22.04 -14.20
CA ASN A 120 -27.51 22.36 -14.64
C ASN A 120 -28.54 21.99 -13.55
N LEU A 121 -28.79 22.94 -12.63
CA LEU A 121 -29.74 22.75 -11.52
C LEU A 121 -31.16 22.38 -12.00
N PRO A 122 -31.72 22.98 -13.06
CA PRO A 122 -33.02 22.55 -13.60
C PRO A 122 -33.08 21.06 -13.96
N ILE A 123 -32.08 20.54 -14.67
CA ILE A 123 -32.03 19.12 -15.07
C ILE A 123 -31.91 18.22 -13.84
N ILE A 124 -31.04 18.58 -12.90
CA ILE A 124 -30.83 17.86 -11.65
C ILE A 124 -32.15 17.77 -10.86
N LYS A 125 -32.86 18.89 -10.69
CA LYS A 125 -34.15 18.94 -9.98
C LYS A 125 -35.22 18.12 -10.71
N LYS A 126 -35.30 18.22 -12.04
CA LYS A 126 -36.23 17.44 -12.86
C LYS A 126 -36.02 15.94 -12.66
N PHE A 127 -34.77 15.47 -12.64
CA PHE A 127 -34.47 14.07 -12.37
C PHE A 127 -34.87 13.65 -10.95
N ILE A 128 -34.48 14.41 -9.92
CA ILE A 128 -34.81 14.09 -8.52
C ILE A 128 -36.33 14.01 -8.34
N ASN A 129 -37.08 14.97 -8.88
CA ASN A 129 -38.54 15.00 -8.78
C ASN A 129 -39.25 13.87 -9.57
N SER A 130 -38.56 13.22 -10.52
CA SER A 130 -39.11 12.08 -11.27
C SER A 130 -38.97 10.75 -10.54
N LEU A 131 -38.21 10.69 -9.45
CA LEU A 131 -37.99 9.46 -8.71
C LEU A 131 -39.20 9.15 -7.82
N PRO A 132 -39.62 7.88 -7.69
CA PRO A 132 -40.72 7.48 -6.81
C PRO A 132 -40.31 7.42 -5.33
N PHE A 133 -39.15 7.94 -4.96
CA PHE A 133 -38.59 7.94 -3.62
C PHE A 133 -37.65 9.13 -3.44
N GLU A 134 -37.35 9.48 -2.19
CA GLU A 134 -36.36 10.50 -1.87
C GLU A 134 -34.94 9.93 -1.80
N LEU A 135 -33.97 10.70 -2.31
CA LEU A 135 -32.56 10.37 -2.13
C LEU A 135 -32.16 10.45 -0.66
N THR A 136 -31.41 9.44 -0.20
CA THR A 136 -30.82 9.45 1.14
C THR A 136 -29.79 10.58 1.28
N PRO A 137 -29.48 11.04 2.51
CA PRO A 137 -28.43 12.04 2.72
C PRO A 137 -27.08 11.63 2.12
N ALA A 138 -26.73 10.33 2.17
CA ALA A 138 -25.52 9.80 1.57
C ALA A 138 -25.54 9.90 0.04
N GLN A 139 -26.65 9.54 -0.62
CA GLN A 139 -26.81 9.66 -2.06
C GLN A 139 -26.72 11.13 -2.50
N LYS A 140 -27.42 12.04 -1.81
CA LYS A 140 -27.36 13.50 -2.06
C LYS A 140 -25.92 14.02 -1.97
N LYS A 141 -25.18 13.62 -0.93
CA LYS A 141 -23.77 14.00 -0.73
C LYS A 141 -22.87 13.47 -1.84
N CYS A 142 -22.98 12.20 -2.19
CA CYS A 142 -22.17 11.58 -3.24
C CYS A 142 -22.43 12.21 -4.61
N SER A 143 -23.70 12.40 -4.99
CA SER A 143 -24.07 13.07 -6.23
C SER A 143 -23.50 14.48 -6.30
N TRP A 144 -23.65 15.27 -5.24
CA TRP A 144 -23.13 16.64 -5.21
C TRP A 144 -21.61 16.69 -5.34
N GLN A 145 -20.88 15.80 -4.66
CA GLN A 145 -19.43 15.71 -4.77
C GLN A 145 -18.98 15.36 -6.18
N ILE A 146 -19.64 14.40 -6.84
CA ILE A 146 -19.32 14.01 -8.22
C ILE A 146 -19.56 15.19 -9.17
N ILE A 147 -20.74 15.81 -9.07
CA ILE A 147 -21.11 16.94 -9.92
C ILE A 147 -20.12 18.11 -9.74
N LYS A 148 -19.70 18.39 -8.51
CA LYS A 148 -18.69 19.43 -8.22
C LYS A 148 -17.29 19.07 -8.72
N ASP A 149 -16.92 17.80 -8.72
CA ASP A 149 -15.65 17.35 -9.30
C ASP A 149 -15.67 17.46 -10.84
N MET A 150 -16.83 17.28 -11.49
CA MET A 150 -17.02 17.42 -12.95
C MET A 150 -17.03 18.88 -13.46
N GLU A 151 -17.24 19.87 -12.59
CA GLU A 151 -17.09 21.29 -12.92
C GLU A 151 -15.61 21.72 -13.02
N ARG A 152 -14.66 20.84 -12.68
CA ARG A 152 -13.23 21.16 -12.74
C ARG A 152 -12.69 20.96 -14.16
N ASN A 153 -11.60 21.66 -14.46
CA ASN A 153 -10.90 21.59 -15.75
C ASN A 153 -9.90 20.42 -15.85
N PHE A 154 -9.93 19.48 -14.90
CA PHE A 154 -9.11 18.27 -14.90
C PHE A 154 -9.98 17.04 -14.59
N PRO A 155 -9.57 15.83 -15.02
CA PRO A 155 -10.40 14.64 -14.89
C PRO A 155 -10.82 14.35 -13.45
N MET A 156 -12.11 14.04 -13.25
CA MET A 156 -12.60 13.48 -11.99
C MET A 156 -12.17 12.02 -11.87
N ASN A 157 -11.48 11.68 -10.77
CA ASN A 157 -11.14 10.30 -10.43
C ASN A 157 -11.69 9.94 -9.04
N ARG A 158 -12.93 9.47 -9.02
CA ARG A 158 -13.68 9.13 -7.81
C ARG A 158 -14.25 7.72 -7.90
N LEU A 159 -14.11 6.97 -6.81
CA LEU A 159 -14.76 5.68 -6.62
C LEU A 159 -16.06 5.86 -5.84
N LEU A 160 -17.20 5.49 -6.43
CA LEU A 160 -18.48 5.42 -5.73
C LEU A 160 -18.64 4.02 -5.12
N GLN A 161 -18.57 3.93 -3.79
CA GLN A 161 -18.65 2.67 -3.05
C GLN A 161 -19.86 2.65 -2.11
N GLY A 162 -20.44 1.46 -1.93
CA GLY A 162 -21.54 1.19 -1.01
C GLY A 162 -21.96 -0.28 -1.10
N ASP A 163 -22.82 -0.73 -0.20
CA ASP A 163 -23.28 -2.13 -0.15
C ASP A 163 -24.29 -2.46 -1.26
N VAL A 164 -24.52 -3.76 -1.50
CA VAL A 164 -25.58 -4.20 -2.42
C VAL A 164 -26.93 -3.65 -1.93
N GLY A 165 -27.71 -3.06 -2.83
CA GLY A 165 -28.98 -2.42 -2.49
C GLY A 165 -28.88 -0.97 -1.96
N SER A 166 -27.68 -0.40 -1.79
CA SER A 166 -27.52 0.99 -1.28
C SER A 166 -27.94 2.11 -2.25
N GLY A 167 -28.41 1.75 -3.44
CA GLY A 167 -28.89 2.71 -4.46
C GLY A 167 -27.79 3.47 -5.23
N LYS A 168 -26.57 2.91 -5.35
CA LYS A 168 -25.48 3.49 -6.18
C LYS A 168 -25.93 3.83 -7.61
N THR A 169 -26.75 2.97 -8.21
CA THR A 169 -27.29 3.13 -9.56
C THR A 169 -28.08 4.43 -9.75
N VAL A 170 -28.73 4.94 -8.70
CA VAL A 170 -29.50 6.20 -8.79
C VAL A 170 -28.56 7.39 -8.91
N VAL A 171 -27.43 7.38 -8.19
CA VAL A 171 -26.37 8.38 -8.29
C VAL A 171 -25.75 8.36 -9.69
N GLU A 172 -25.44 7.17 -10.22
CA GLU A 172 -24.91 6.99 -11.58
C GLU A 172 -25.88 7.51 -12.66
N LYS A 173 -27.17 7.19 -12.55
CA LYS A 173 -28.20 7.68 -13.49
C LYS A 173 -28.30 9.21 -13.49
N GLN A 174 -28.21 9.83 -12.31
CA GLN A 174 -28.22 11.29 -12.21
C GLN A 174 -27.06 11.91 -12.98
N ILE A 175 -25.86 11.34 -12.84
CA ILE A 175 -24.64 11.80 -13.52
C ILE A 175 -24.78 11.60 -15.04
N PHE A 176 -25.27 10.44 -15.47
CA PHE A 176 -25.47 10.14 -16.89
C PHE A 176 -26.41 11.13 -17.58
N ILE A 177 -27.47 11.57 -16.90
CA ILE A 177 -28.40 12.57 -17.44
C ILE A 177 -27.73 13.94 -17.58
N ILE A 178 -26.84 14.31 -16.65
CA ILE A 178 -26.06 15.54 -16.74
C ILE A 178 -25.06 15.48 -17.90
N LEU A 179 -24.46 14.31 -18.15
CA LEU A 179 -23.50 14.13 -19.26
C LEU A 179 -24.12 14.20 -20.66
N ARG A 180 -25.43 13.95 -20.79
CA ARG A 180 -26.12 13.89 -22.10
C ARG A 180 -26.72 15.22 -22.58
N ASN A 181 -26.75 16.24 -21.72
CA ASN A 181 -27.29 17.57 -22.05
C ASN A 181 -26.17 18.60 -22.04
#